data_AF-A0A661KPK5-F1
#
_entry.id   AF-A0A661KPK5-F1
#
_cell.length_a   1.000
_cell.length_b   1.000
_cell.length_c   1.000
_cell.angle_alpha   90.00
_cell.angle_beta   90.00
_cell.angle_gamma   90.00
#
_symmetry.space_group_name_H-M   'P 1'
#
loop_
_entity.id
_entity.type
_entity.pdbx_description
1 polymer ?
#
loop_
_entity_poly.entity_id
_entity_poly.type
_entity_poly.pdbx_seq_one_letter_code
_entity_poly.pdbx_strand_id
1 'polypeptide(L)'
;MQEEKQKPSFDILMGVGARYYPTPSHFINEAKRLGVSKRIPGYPRFFKTLYNKVWLVHWKTREIFGFFIPQSVEIIGDAEEIAKVAEKVGAKVEKVDPKKAAAEPERGCGKRQVGGGYLVAYCSEEQKEQILEEARKSGIEIQELSLAGPLVVIPKEKRIKYKGPFFRGYRYIKVNLKEKKYKIIKIKVKKKKVKK
;
A
#
# COMPACT_ATOMS: atom_id res chain seq x y z
N MET A 1 -8.15 -33.47 8.85
CA MET A 1 -7.93 -32.17 8.19
C MET A 1 -6.92 -31.40 9.02
N GLN A 2 -5.71 -31.22 8.54
CA GLN A 2 -4.73 -30.37 9.24
C GLN A 2 -5.18 -28.92 9.04
N GLU A 3 -5.55 -28.24 10.12
CA GLU A 3 -5.71 -26.78 10.08
C GLU A 3 -4.39 -26.18 9.60
N GLU A 4 -4.36 -25.70 8.35
CA GLU A 4 -3.24 -24.90 7.88
C GLU A 4 -3.13 -23.68 8.81
N LYS A 5 -2.14 -23.69 9.71
CA LYS A 5 -1.83 -22.54 10.57
C LYS A 5 -1.76 -21.30 9.69
N GLN A 6 -2.76 -20.42 9.78
CA GLN A 6 -2.79 -19.17 9.03
C GLN A 6 -1.48 -18.42 9.29
N LYS A 7 -0.67 -18.25 8.24
CA LYS A 7 0.54 -17.44 8.33
C LYS A 7 0.13 -16.04 8.78
N PRO A 8 0.85 -15.42 9.72
CA PRO A 8 0.52 -14.09 10.20
C PRO A 8 0.57 -13.12 9.02
N SER A 9 -0.44 -12.25 8.91
CA SER A 9 -0.49 -11.17 7.94
C SER A 9 -0.51 -9.82 8.66
N PHE A 10 0.13 -8.82 8.07
CA PHE A 10 0.32 -7.51 8.67
C PHE A 10 0.13 -6.42 7.62
N ASP A 11 -0.41 -5.30 8.07
CA ASP A 11 -0.41 -4.07 7.30
C ASP A 11 1.00 -3.54 7.08
N ILE A 12 1.17 -2.70 6.07
CA ILE A 12 2.42 -2.03 5.79
C ILE A 12 2.27 -0.52 5.77
N LEU A 13 3.36 0.18 6.07
CA LEU A 13 3.52 1.63 5.94
C LEU A 13 4.46 1.91 4.78
N MET A 14 4.06 2.79 3.87
CA MET A 14 4.86 3.27 2.76
C MET A 14 4.93 4.80 2.73
N GLY A 15 6.05 5.30 2.20
CA GLY A 15 6.31 6.73 2.08
C GLY A 15 5.75 7.38 0.82
N VAL A 16 5.31 8.62 0.96
CA VAL A 16 4.97 9.52 -0.15
C VAL A 16 5.99 10.67 -0.18
N GLY A 17 6.71 10.76 -1.29
CA GLY A 17 7.83 11.67 -1.54
C GLY A 17 7.39 13.12 -1.66
N ALA A 18 7.88 13.97 -0.75
CA ALA A 18 7.61 15.42 -0.78
C ALA A 18 8.14 16.13 -2.03
N ARG A 19 9.16 15.56 -2.68
CA ARG A 19 9.72 16.06 -3.95
C ARG A 19 8.66 16.09 -5.07
N TYR A 20 7.82 15.06 -5.11
CA TYR A 20 6.83 14.84 -6.17
C TYR A 20 5.41 15.21 -5.73
N TYR A 21 5.16 15.11 -4.43
CA TYR A 21 3.89 15.45 -3.81
C TYR A 21 4.17 16.44 -2.69
N PRO A 22 4.17 17.76 -2.94
CA PRO A 22 4.54 18.75 -1.93
C PRO A 22 3.65 18.72 -0.67
N THR A 23 2.40 18.32 -0.83
CA THR A 23 1.42 18.13 0.25
C THR A 23 0.66 16.81 0.07
N PRO A 24 0.05 16.26 1.14
CA PRO A 24 -0.80 15.06 1.02
C PRO A 24 -1.90 15.21 -0.04
N SER A 25 -2.46 16.41 -0.20
CA SER A 25 -3.53 16.69 -1.17
C SER A 25 -3.13 16.39 -2.62
N HIS A 26 -1.85 16.58 -2.99
CA HIS A 26 -1.39 16.24 -4.34
C HIS A 26 -1.52 14.74 -4.63
N PHE A 27 -1.14 13.89 -3.66
CA PHE A 27 -1.28 12.45 -3.79
C PHE A 27 -2.76 12.02 -3.75
N ILE A 28 -3.56 12.66 -2.90
CA ILE A 28 -5.01 12.41 -2.79
C ILE A 28 -5.72 12.71 -4.12
N ASN A 29 -5.42 13.85 -4.74
CA ASN A 29 -6.02 14.24 -6.03
C ASN A 29 -5.62 13.29 -7.16
N GLU A 30 -4.35 12.85 -7.17
CA GLU A 30 -3.90 11.83 -8.13
C GLU A 30 -4.61 10.49 -7.90
N ALA A 31 -4.72 10.03 -6.65
CA ALA A 31 -5.40 8.79 -6.31
C ALA A 31 -6.88 8.81 -6.74
N LYS A 32 -7.54 9.97 -6.60
CA LYS A 32 -8.90 10.20 -7.10
C LYS A 32 -9.00 10.06 -8.62
N ARG A 33 -8.00 10.56 -9.36
CA ARG A 33 -8.00 10.57 -10.83
C ARG A 33 -7.57 9.24 -11.46
N LEU A 34 -6.55 8.60 -10.90
CA LEU A 34 -5.83 7.48 -11.54
C LEU A 34 -5.79 6.20 -10.70
N GLY A 35 -6.44 6.18 -9.54
CA GLY A 35 -6.22 5.15 -8.54
C GLY A 35 -4.84 5.26 -7.89
N VAL A 36 -4.56 4.35 -6.96
CA VAL A 36 -3.31 4.32 -6.21
C VAL A 36 -2.35 3.31 -6.85
N SER A 37 -1.10 3.71 -7.07
CA SER A 37 -0.02 2.83 -7.50
C SER A 37 1.24 3.11 -6.69
N LYS A 38 1.78 2.08 -6.00
CA LYS A 38 2.98 2.20 -5.17
C LYS A 38 4.01 1.15 -5.54
N ARG A 39 5.19 1.60 -5.99
CA ARG A 39 6.32 0.72 -6.28
C ARG A 39 6.83 0.05 -5.00
N ILE A 40 7.01 -1.27 -5.06
CA ILE A 40 7.62 -2.09 -4.01
C ILE A 40 9.01 -2.56 -4.46
N PRO A 41 10.03 -2.50 -3.56
CA PRO A 41 11.37 -3.02 -3.88
C PRO A 41 11.41 -4.56 -3.89
N GLY A 42 10.39 -5.20 -3.32
CA GLY A 42 10.21 -6.65 -3.26
C GLY A 42 8.88 -6.93 -2.57
N TYR A 43 8.28 -8.10 -2.80
CA TYR A 43 6.96 -8.37 -2.23
C TYR A 43 7.02 -8.61 -0.70
N PRO A 44 6.18 -7.93 0.12
CA PRO A 44 6.10 -8.17 1.56
C PRO A 44 5.56 -9.56 1.90
N ARG A 45 6.43 -10.46 2.38
CA ARG A 45 6.10 -11.89 2.64
C ARG A 45 4.93 -12.16 3.59
N PHE A 46 4.59 -11.21 4.46
CA PHE A 46 3.51 -11.30 5.43
C PHE A 46 2.39 -10.29 5.14
N PHE A 47 2.18 -9.96 3.87
CA PHE A 47 1.14 -9.06 3.42
C PHE A 47 0.29 -9.77 2.38
N LYS A 48 -1.02 -9.60 2.44
CA LYS A 48 -1.98 -10.16 1.50
C LYS A 48 -2.80 -9.02 0.91
N THR A 49 -2.84 -8.95 -0.43
CA THR A 49 -3.75 -8.04 -1.15
C THR A 49 -5.20 -8.36 -0.80
N LEU A 50 -6.11 -7.41 -0.99
CA LEU A 50 -7.53 -7.48 -0.59
C LEU A 50 -7.79 -7.54 0.92
N TYR A 51 -6.81 -7.88 1.76
CA TYR A 51 -7.01 -8.00 3.21
C TYR A 51 -6.20 -6.97 4.01
N ASN A 52 -4.94 -6.74 3.65
CA ASN A 52 -4.07 -5.86 4.39
C ASN A 52 -4.04 -4.44 3.83
N LYS A 53 -3.92 -3.47 4.74
CA LYS A 53 -3.89 -2.04 4.43
C LYS A 53 -2.47 -1.59 4.14
N VAL A 54 -2.33 -0.72 3.15
CA VAL A 54 -1.12 0.07 2.90
C VAL A 54 -1.35 1.47 3.44
N TRP A 55 -0.79 1.74 4.60
CA TRP A 55 -0.78 3.05 5.21
C TRP A 55 0.22 3.96 4.52
N LEU A 56 -0.14 5.24 4.34
CA LEU A 56 0.67 6.22 3.65
C LEU A 56 1.11 7.32 4.61
N VAL A 57 2.43 7.50 4.74
CA VAL A 57 3.05 8.63 5.43
C VAL A 57 3.60 9.62 4.43
N HIS A 58 3.30 10.90 4.61
CA HIS A 58 3.86 11.97 3.80
C HIS A 58 5.17 12.50 4.41
N TRP A 59 6.24 12.61 3.63
CA TRP A 59 7.57 12.85 4.19
C TRP A 59 7.82 14.27 4.70
N LYS A 60 7.14 15.28 4.15
CA LYS A 60 7.27 16.67 4.64
C LYS A 60 6.45 16.92 5.89
N THR A 61 5.17 16.54 5.88
CA THR A 61 4.27 16.76 7.03
C THR A 61 4.47 15.73 8.13
N ARG A 62 5.09 14.59 7.83
CA ARG A 62 5.35 13.50 8.77
C ARG A 62 4.06 12.94 9.36
N GLU A 63 2.99 12.95 8.58
CA GLU A 63 1.67 12.47 8.97
C GLU A 63 1.32 11.22 8.18
N ILE A 64 0.77 10.22 8.88
CA ILE A 64 -0.01 9.16 8.25
C ILE A 64 -1.36 9.77 7.90
N PHE A 65 -1.62 9.92 6.60
CA PHE A 65 -2.73 10.73 6.09
C PHE A 65 -3.82 9.89 5.41
N GLY A 66 -3.56 8.62 5.16
CA GLY A 66 -4.50 7.74 4.48
C GLY A 66 -4.00 6.31 4.38
N PHE A 67 -4.88 5.44 3.89
CA PHE A 67 -4.53 4.08 3.53
C PHE A 67 -5.36 3.61 2.33
N PHE A 68 -4.89 2.56 1.67
CA PHE A 68 -5.66 1.86 0.65
C PHE A 68 -5.46 0.35 0.80
N ILE A 69 -6.37 -0.43 0.24
CA ILE A 69 -6.29 -1.89 0.21
C ILE A 69 -5.94 -2.29 -1.24
N PRO A 70 -4.73 -2.80 -1.53
CA PRO A 70 -4.35 -3.15 -2.89
C PRO A 70 -5.17 -4.33 -3.41
N GLN A 71 -5.61 -4.26 -4.67
CA GLN A 71 -6.35 -5.34 -5.34
C GLN A 71 -5.40 -6.38 -5.92
N SER A 72 -4.34 -5.90 -6.57
CA SER A 72 -3.38 -6.74 -7.27
C SER A 72 -1.97 -6.18 -7.16
N VAL A 73 -1.03 -6.99 -7.61
CA VAL A 73 0.35 -6.62 -7.86
C VAL A 73 0.55 -6.58 -9.36
N GLU A 74 0.81 -5.39 -9.89
CA GLU A 74 1.15 -5.23 -11.29
C GLU A 74 2.67 -5.28 -11.47
N ILE A 75 3.11 -6.14 -12.39
CA ILE A 75 4.52 -6.35 -12.75
C ILE A 75 4.74 -5.80 -14.15
N ILE A 76 5.64 -4.83 -14.28
CA ILE A 76 6.00 -4.25 -15.58
C ILE A 76 7.24 -4.96 -16.12
N GLY A 77 7.11 -5.77 -17.16
CA GLY A 77 8.22 -6.56 -17.71
C GLY A 77 8.79 -7.58 -16.72
N ASP A 78 10.12 -7.60 -16.57
CA ASP A 78 10.82 -8.72 -15.91
C ASP A 78 11.04 -8.50 -14.41
N ALA A 79 9.98 -8.66 -13.60
CA ALA A 79 10.08 -8.71 -12.13
C ALA A 79 9.56 -10.03 -11.55
N GLU A 80 10.12 -11.14 -12.04
CA GLU A 80 9.67 -12.49 -11.69
C GLU A 80 9.77 -12.82 -10.19
N GLU A 81 10.79 -12.30 -9.49
CA GLU A 81 10.94 -12.57 -8.07
C GLU A 81 9.78 -12.01 -7.25
N ILE A 82 9.28 -10.83 -7.63
CA ILE A 82 8.13 -10.20 -6.98
C ILE A 82 6.87 -11.02 -7.28
N ALA A 83 6.67 -11.43 -8.54
CA ALA A 83 5.56 -12.27 -8.95
C ALA A 83 5.52 -13.60 -8.16
N LYS A 84 6.64 -14.33 -8.11
CA LYS A 84 6.76 -15.61 -7.41
C LYS A 84 6.43 -15.49 -5.93
N VAL A 85 6.89 -14.43 -5.26
CA VAL A 85 6.59 -14.21 -3.83
C VAL A 85 5.13 -13.77 -3.64
N ALA A 86 4.59 -12.94 -4.53
CA ALA A 86 3.20 -12.49 -4.50
C ALA A 86 2.22 -13.65 -4.71
N GLU A 87 2.42 -14.49 -5.72
CA GLU A 87 1.61 -15.69 -5.97
C GLU A 87 1.65 -16.64 -4.77
N LYS A 88 2.83 -16.85 -4.18
CA LYS A 88 3.01 -17.73 -3.02
C LYS A 88 2.25 -17.28 -1.77
N VAL A 89 1.97 -15.98 -1.64
CA VAL A 89 1.16 -15.47 -0.52
C VAL A 89 -0.33 -15.36 -0.86
N GLY A 90 -0.72 -15.73 -2.10
CA GLY A 90 -2.09 -15.67 -2.60
C GLY A 90 -2.51 -14.30 -3.12
N ALA A 91 -1.57 -13.46 -3.55
CA ALA A 91 -1.90 -12.18 -4.17
C ALA A 91 -2.22 -12.36 -5.66
N LYS A 92 -3.18 -11.58 -6.17
CA LYS A 92 -3.44 -11.49 -7.61
C LYS A 92 -2.27 -10.77 -8.27
N VAL A 93 -1.58 -11.45 -9.20
CA VAL A 93 -0.47 -10.88 -9.96
C VAL A 93 -0.90 -10.65 -11.40
N GLU A 94 -0.66 -9.45 -11.90
CA GLU A 94 -0.97 -9.06 -13.27
C GLU A 94 0.31 -8.61 -13.96
N LYS A 95 0.64 -9.26 -15.09
CA LYS A 95 1.75 -8.83 -15.93
C LYS A 95 1.24 -7.76 -16.89
N VAL A 96 1.89 -6.61 -16.87
CA VAL A 96 1.54 -5.47 -17.71
C VAL A 96 2.64 -5.27 -18.74
N ASP A 97 2.22 -5.14 -20.00
CA ASP A 97 3.11 -4.85 -21.11
C ASP A 97 3.81 -3.49 -20.90
N PRO A 98 5.16 -3.41 -21.03
CA PRO A 98 5.90 -2.17 -20.92
C PRO A 98 5.37 -1.02 -21.80
N LYS A 99 4.89 -1.31 -23.00
CA LYS A 99 4.30 -0.32 -23.92
C LYS A 99 3.01 0.25 -23.34
N LYS A 100 2.17 -0.61 -22.76
CA LYS A 100 0.93 -0.17 -22.09
C LYS A 100 1.26 0.71 -20.88
N ALA A 101 2.23 0.29 -20.05
CA ALA A 101 2.67 1.08 -18.91
C ALA A 101 3.30 2.43 -19.31
N ALA A 102 3.95 2.51 -20.48
CA ALA A 102 4.52 3.75 -21.01
C ALA A 102 3.48 4.72 -21.57
N ALA A 103 2.35 4.20 -22.07
CA ALA A 103 1.20 4.96 -22.58
C ALA A 103 0.30 5.52 -21.47
N GLU A 104 0.47 5.05 -20.23
CA GLU A 104 -0.30 5.56 -19.10
C GLU A 104 -0.01 7.04 -18.80
N PRO A 105 -1.01 7.77 -18.27
CA PRO A 105 -0.81 9.14 -17.85
C PRO A 105 0.27 9.20 -16.77
N GLU A 106 1.10 10.23 -16.85
CA GLU A 106 2.16 10.44 -15.88
C GLU A 106 1.58 10.69 -14.47
N ARG A 107 2.22 10.05 -13.49
CA ARG A 107 1.97 10.26 -12.07
C ARG A 107 2.99 11.26 -11.54
N GLY A 108 2.73 11.89 -10.40
CA GLY A 108 3.62 12.88 -9.79
C GLY A 108 5.03 12.33 -9.57
N CYS A 109 5.18 11.04 -9.27
CA CYS A 109 6.49 10.38 -9.16
C CYS A 109 7.11 9.91 -10.48
N GLY A 110 6.56 10.30 -11.63
CA GLY A 110 6.94 9.86 -12.97
C GLY A 110 6.22 8.58 -13.42
N LYS A 111 6.66 8.04 -14.57
CA LYS A 111 6.11 6.82 -15.18
C LYS A 111 6.50 5.54 -14.44
N ARG A 112 5.67 4.51 -14.60
CA ARG A 112 5.98 3.14 -14.13
C ARG A 112 7.18 2.59 -14.91
N GLN A 113 8.04 1.88 -14.19
CA GLN A 113 9.36 1.47 -14.65
C GLN A 113 9.35 -0.03 -14.95
N VAL A 114 10.00 -0.40 -16.04
CA VAL A 114 10.25 -1.81 -16.40
C VAL A 114 11.11 -2.48 -15.32
N GLY A 115 10.81 -3.74 -15.01
CA GLY A 115 11.37 -4.48 -13.87
C GLY A 115 10.79 -4.06 -12.52
N GLY A 116 9.73 -3.26 -12.50
CA GLY A 116 9.08 -2.78 -11.28
C GLY A 116 7.84 -3.58 -10.90
N GLY A 117 7.69 -3.86 -9.60
CA GLY A 117 6.43 -4.34 -9.01
C GLY A 117 5.67 -3.20 -8.33
N TYR A 118 4.36 -3.17 -8.53
CA TYR A 118 3.48 -2.09 -8.05
C TYR A 118 2.28 -2.67 -7.31
N LEU A 119 2.05 -2.21 -6.09
CA LEU A 119 0.78 -2.41 -5.40
C LEU A 119 -0.22 -1.41 -5.96
N VAL A 120 -1.30 -1.93 -6.55
CA VAL A 120 -2.30 -1.11 -7.23
C VAL A 120 -3.67 -1.25 -6.58
N ALA A 121 -4.43 -0.18 -6.64
CA ALA A 121 -5.85 -0.18 -6.37
C ALA A 121 -6.52 0.80 -7.34
N TYR A 122 -7.59 0.35 -7.99
CA TYR A 122 -8.44 1.15 -8.86
C TYR A 122 -9.84 1.21 -8.30
N CYS A 123 -10.52 2.34 -8.50
CA CYS A 123 -11.86 2.52 -7.99
C CYS A 123 -12.85 1.59 -8.72
N SER A 124 -13.31 0.54 -8.05
CA SER A 124 -14.46 -0.28 -8.45
C SER A 124 -15.54 -0.23 -7.36
N GLU A 125 -16.81 -0.43 -7.72
CA GLU A 125 -17.93 -0.38 -6.75
C GLU A 125 -17.78 -1.42 -5.63
N GLU A 126 -17.42 -2.66 -5.97
CA GLU A 126 -17.14 -3.73 -5.00
C GLU A 126 -16.04 -3.34 -4.00
N GLN A 127 -14.99 -2.65 -4.46
CA GLN A 127 -13.90 -2.23 -3.59
C GLN A 127 -14.31 -1.09 -2.67
N LYS A 128 -15.18 -0.17 -3.14
CA LYS A 128 -15.72 0.88 -2.28
C LYS A 128 -16.43 0.24 -1.09
N GLU A 129 -17.33 -0.72 -1.32
CA GLU A 129 -18.05 -1.39 -0.23
C GLU A 129 -17.11 -2.06 0.77
N GLN A 130 -16.10 -2.79 0.28
CA GLN A 130 -15.12 -3.44 1.15
C GLN A 130 -14.30 -2.43 1.96
N ILE A 131 -13.87 -1.33 1.33
CA ILE A 131 -13.13 -0.25 1.99
C ILE A 131 -14.01 0.42 3.06
N LEU A 132 -15.29 0.64 2.75
CA LEU A 132 -16.26 1.22 3.68
C LEU A 132 -16.50 0.30 4.87
N GLU A 133 -16.67 -1.00 4.66
CA GLU A 133 -16.83 -1.98 5.73
C GLU A 133 -15.60 -2.02 6.65
N GLU A 134 -14.40 -2.04 6.08
CA GLU A 134 -13.14 -2.01 6.83
C GLU A 134 -12.91 -0.69 7.58
N ALA A 135 -13.36 0.43 7.01
CA ALA A 135 -13.36 1.73 7.67
C ALA A 135 -14.30 1.73 8.89
N ARG A 136 -15.51 1.16 8.76
CA ARG A 136 -16.47 0.99 9.87
C ARG A 136 -15.88 0.13 10.99
N LYS A 137 -15.30 -1.03 10.66
CA LYS A 137 -14.63 -1.91 11.66
C LYS A 137 -13.47 -1.21 12.37
N SER A 138 -12.76 -0.34 11.66
CA SER A 138 -11.67 0.45 12.22
C SER A 138 -12.14 1.61 13.11
N GLY A 139 -13.47 1.77 13.28
CA GLY A 139 -14.10 2.78 14.11
C GLY A 139 -14.09 4.17 13.50
N ILE A 140 -14.09 4.26 12.16
CA ILE A 140 -14.11 5.53 11.45
C ILE A 140 -15.52 5.73 10.87
N GLU A 141 -16.22 6.78 11.29
CA GLU A 141 -17.48 7.19 10.65
C GLU A 141 -17.17 7.76 9.26
N ILE A 142 -17.75 7.13 8.24
CA ILE A 142 -17.46 7.37 6.82
C ILE A 142 -17.92 8.76 6.35
N GLN A 143 -18.87 9.40 7.05
CA GLN A 143 -19.32 10.75 6.69
C GLN A 143 -18.16 11.78 6.71
N GLU A 144 -17.04 11.49 7.41
CA GLU A 144 -15.80 12.29 7.40
C GLU A 144 -14.65 11.68 6.57
N LEU A 145 -14.77 10.45 6.07
CA LEU A 145 -13.76 9.83 5.20
C LEU A 145 -14.02 10.21 3.75
N SER A 146 -13.36 11.25 3.28
CA SER A 146 -13.34 11.55 1.85
C SER A 146 -12.65 10.40 1.09
N LEU A 147 -13.44 9.56 0.40
CA LEU A 147 -12.90 8.62 -0.56
C LEU A 147 -12.33 9.41 -1.74
N ALA A 148 -11.03 9.26 -1.96
CA ALA A 148 -10.32 9.83 -3.09
C ALA A 148 -9.97 8.69 -4.06
N GLY A 149 -10.98 8.24 -4.81
CA GLY A 149 -10.88 7.00 -5.56
C GLY A 149 -10.79 5.80 -4.61
N PRO A 150 -9.77 4.94 -4.70
CA PRO A 150 -9.56 3.81 -3.79
C PRO A 150 -8.79 4.17 -2.52
N LEU A 151 -8.42 5.45 -2.33
CA LEU A 151 -7.71 5.92 -1.15
C LEU A 151 -8.69 6.38 -0.08
N VAL A 152 -8.54 5.84 1.13
CA VAL A 152 -9.20 6.33 2.34
C VAL A 152 -8.37 7.48 2.91
N VAL A 153 -8.95 8.68 2.92
CA VAL A 153 -8.29 9.87 3.46
C VAL A 153 -8.66 10.07 4.93
N ILE A 154 -7.65 10.15 5.80
CA ILE A 154 -7.85 10.44 7.21
C ILE A 154 -8.01 11.96 7.40
N PRO A 155 -9.10 12.42 8.06
CA PRO A 155 -9.31 13.81 8.42
C PRO A 155 -8.09 14.37 9.16
N LYS A 156 -7.77 15.65 8.93
CA LYS A 156 -6.52 16.26 9.39
C LYS A 156 -6.35 16.14 10.91
N GLU A 157 -7.46 16.24 11.65
CA GLU A 157 -7.56 16.18 13.11
C GLU A 157 -7.26 14.77 13.63
N LYS A 158 -7.54 13.73 12.82
CA LYS A 158 -7.36 12.32 13.15
C LYS A 158 -6.05 11.72 12.62
N ARG A 159 -5.24 12.49 11.89
CA ARG A 159 -3.95 12.03 11.35
C ARG A 159 -2.97 11.69 12.47
N ILE A 160 -2.11 10.72 12.19
CA ILE A 160 -1.12 10.22 13.14
C ILE A 160 0.25 10.78 12.78
N LYS A 161 0.93 11.42 13.74
CA LYS A 161 2.29 11.94 13.56
C LYS A 161 3.31 10.80 13.57
N TYR A 162 3.99 10.59 12.46
CA TYR A 162 5.05 9.61 12.30
C TYR A 162 6.39 10.15 12.83
N LYS A 163 6.91 9.48 13.86
CA LYS A 163 8.18 9.84 14.54
C LYS A 163 9.38 8.97 14.14
N GLY A 164 9.19 7.97 13.27
CA GLY A 164 10.28 7.05 12.88
C GLY A 164 11.23 7.62 11.81
N PRO A 165 12.42 7.06 11.59
CA PRO A 165 13.33 7.58 10.56
C PRO A 165 12.74 7.41 9.15
N PHE A 166 13.19 8.24 8.19
CA PHE A 166 12.87 8.08 6.78
C PHE A 166 13.25 6.67 6.28
N PHE A 167 12.46 6.12 5.35
CA PHE A 167 12.77 4.85 4.72
C PHE A 167 12.26 4.79 3.28
N ARG A 168 12.88 3.93 2.48
CA ARG A 168 12.40 3.54 1.15
C ARG A 168 11.78 2.14 1.23
N GLY A 169 10.76 1.89 0.40
CA GLY A 169 9.99 0.64 0.44
C GLY A 169 8.89 0.67 1.50
N TYR A 170 8.82 -0.38 2.32
CA TYR A 170 7.75 -0.58 3.30
C TYR A 170 8.28 -0.97 4.69
N ARG A 171 7.44 -0.76 5.71
CA ARG A 171 7.61 -1.33 7.06
C ARG A 171 6.31 -1.98 7.50
N TYR A 172 6.38 -3.11 8.19
CA TYR A 172 5.19 -3.68 8.82
C TYR A 172 4.71 -2.81 9.97
N ILE A 173 3.41 -2.61 10.07
CA ILE A 173 2.81 -1.67 11.02
C ILE A 173 1.50 -2.22 11.58
N LYS A 174 1.19 -1.80 12.81
CA LYS A 174 -0.16 -1.87 13.39
C LYS A 174 -0.59 -0.44 13.70
N VAL A 175 -1.76 -0.04 13.24
CA VAL A 175 -2.30 1.31 13.45
C VAL A 175 -3.56 1.23 14.31
N ASN A 176 -3.67 2.14 15.27
CA ASN A 176 -4.87 2.38 16.05
C ASN A 176 -5.28 3.84 15.86
N LEU A 177 -6.32 4.06 15.05
CA LEU A 177 -6.80 5.40 14.72
C LEU A 177 -7.51 6.08 15.89
N LYS A 178 -8.23 5.32 16.73
CA LYS A 178 -8.91 5.86 17.93
C LYS A 178 -7.91 6.49 18.90
N GLU A 179 -6.82 5.80 19.16
CA GLU A 179 -5.74 6.29 20.03
C GLU A 179 -4.73 7.21 19.32
N LYS A 180 -4.86 7.38 17.99
CA LYS A 180 -3.87 8.07 17.14
C LYS A 180 -2.45 7.52 17.33
N LYS A 181 -2.31 6.20 17.49
CA LYS A 181 -1.04 5.52 17.72
C LYS A 181 -0.72 4.54 16.60
N TYR A 182 0.57 4.27 16.43
CA TYR A 182 1.05 3.21 15.57
C TYR A 182 2.21 2.47 16.22
N LYS A 183 2.38 1.20 15.83
CA LYS A 183 3.51 0.36 16.24
C LYS A 183 4.15 -0.25 15.01
N ILE A 184 5.44 -0.03 14.84
CA ILE A 184 6.23 -0.72 13.80
C ILE A 184 6.51 -2.14 14.27
N ILE A 185 6.20 -3.11 13.41
CA ILE A 185 6.43 -4.53 13.66
C ILE A 185 7.78 -4.90 13.07
N LYS A 186 8.71 -5.35 13.92
CA LYS A 186 10.02 -5.84 13.49
C LYS A 186 9.92 -7.34 13.23
N ILE A 187 10.00 -7.73 11.96
CA ILE A 187 10.02 -9.14 11.57
C ILE A 187 11.46 -9.61 11.47
N LYS A 188 11.84 -10.60 12.30
CA LYS A 188 13.13 -11.29 12.18
C LYS A 188 13.03 -12.33 11.06
N VAL A 189 13.49 -11.98 9.85
CA VAL A 189 13.59 -12.97 8.77
C VAL A 189 14.84 -13.80 9.02
N LYS A 190 14.68 -15.09 9.40
CA LYS A 190 15.80 -16.04 9.40
C LYS A 190 16.32 -16.14 7.96
N LYS A 191 17.53 -15.64 7.69
CA LYS A 191 18.20 -15.88 6.41
C LYS A 191 18.39 -17.40 6.29
N LYS A 192 17.86 -18.03 5.23
CA LYS A 192 18.26 -19.40 4.90
C LYS A 192 19.76 -19.37 4.63
N LYS A 193 20.55 -20.18 5.35
CA LYS A 193 21.95 -20.43 5.00
C LYS A 193 21.94 -20.95 3.56
N VAL A 194 22.53 -20.21 2.64
CA VAL A 194 22.84 -20.73 1.30
C VAL A 194 23.83 -21.84 1.54
N LYS A 195 23.44 -23.10 1.32
CA LYS A 195 24.41 -24.20 1.23
C LYS A 195 25.22 -23.91 -0.03
N LYS A 196 26.50 -23.57 0.14
CA LYS A 196 27.50 -23.62 -0.93
C LYS A 196 27.66 -25.07 -1.38
#